data_AF-A0A8J8BJU4-F1
#
_entry.id   AF-A0A8J8BJU4-F1
#
_cell.length_a   1.000
_cell.length_b   1.000
_cell.length_c   1.000
_cell.angle_alpha   90.00
_cell.angle_beta   90.00
_cell.angle_gamma   90.00
#
_symmetry.space_group_name_H-M   'P 1'
#
loop_
_entity.id
_entity.type
_entity.pdbx_description
1 polymer ?
#
loop_
_entity_poly.entity_id
_entity_poly.type
_entity_poly.pdbx_seq_one_letter_code
_entity_poly.pdbx_strand_id
1 'polypeptide(L)'
;MKLFRKYNPQERKVAYFSMEVGLAPELPIYAGGLGILAGDTLKSFADLNVPAVGVSLLNEKGYFYQELDEWGNQREADVNWDHRKQMSLLSDKVNVNLEGRDIKLQAWVYEIKGLKGHTVPVVFLDSNIDVNSPQDRGLTSHLYGGDRRYRLMQEALLGIGGVRMLQLLDLDNLTAYHMNEGHSALLTLELMDRYEGNIETVRELCVFTTHTPVPAGHDSFELDMAKNVLKNFCSVDALDHDHIIDQHKKLNMTYLALYHSKYVNGVAKKHGEVTQKMFPGYSIDAITNGVHAQTWVS
;
A
#
# COMPACT_ATOMS: atom_id res chain seq x y z
N MET A 1 -21.61 -7.25 16.50
CA MET A 1 -20.54 -8.16 16.04
C MET A 1 -19.60 -7.36 15.15
N LYS A 2 -18.26 -7.40 15.35
CA LYS A 2 -17.33 -6.69 14.45
C LYS A 2 -17.59 -7.15 13.01
N LEU A 3 -17.95 -6.23 12.11
CA LEU A 3 -18.42 -6.55 10.75
C LEU A 3 -17.39 -7.39 9.98
N PHE A 4 -16.10 -7.17 10.25
CA PHE A 4 -15.02 -7.89 9.58
C PHE A 4 -14.92 -9.38 9.92
N ARG A 5 -15.50 -9.84 11.05
CA ARG A 5 -15.47 -11.27 11.42
C ARG A 5 -16.08 -12.19 10.37
N LYS A 6 -17.01 -11.68 9.54
CA LYS A 6 -17.60 -12.45 8.44
C LYS A 6 -16.60 -12.86 7.36
N TYR A 7 -15.42 -12.23 7.32
CA TYR A 7 -14.36 -12.52 6.36
C TYR A 7 -13.28 -13.48 6.89
N ASN A 8 -13.53 -14.13 8.04
CA ASN A 8 -12.64 -15.10 8.67
C ASN A 8 -11.18 -14.59 8.83
N PRO A 9 -10.95 -13.52 9.62
CA PRO A 9 -9.63 -12.90 9.73
C PRO A 9 -8.53 -13.91 10.14
N GLN A 10 -8.82 -14.80 11.08
CA GLN A 10 -7.87 -15.80 11.58
C GLN A 10 -7.53 -16.92 10.58
N GLU A 11 -8.21 -17.00 9.43
CA GLU A 11 -7.83 -17.90 8.33
C GLU A 11 -6.82 -17.25 7.39
N ARG A 12 -6.64 -15.92 7.44
CA ARG A 12 -5.72 -15.18 6.56
C ARG A 12 -4.27 -15.32 7.04
N LYS A 13 -3.34 -15.35 6.08
CA LYS A 13 -1.90 -15.52 6.30
C LYS A 13 -1.06 -14.48 5.57
N VAL A 14 -1.57 -13.91 4.48
CA VAL A 14 -0.85 -12.93 3.67
C VAL A 14 -1.63 -11.63 3.64
N ALA A 15 -0.96 -10.52 3.94
CA ALA A 15 -1.49 -9.18 3.70
C ALA A 15 -0.76 -8.54 2.51
N TYR A 16 -1.50 -8.20 1.46
CA TYR A 16 -0.96 -7.62 0.23
C TYR A 16 -1.26 -6.12 0.19
N PHE A 17 -0.21 -5.31 0.34
CA PHE A 17 -0.29 -3.85 0.42
C PHE A 17 0.03 -3.24 -0.95
N SER A 18 -0.84 -2.34 -1.42
CA SER A 18 -0.57 -1.55 -2.61
C SER A 18 -1.24 -0.18 -2.55
N MET A 19 -0.59 0.83 -3.14
CA MET A 19 -1.14 2.19 -3.24
C MET A 19 -2.35 2.27 -4.18
N GLU A 20 -2.45 1.34 -5.13
CA GLU A 20 -3.54 1.25 -6.10
C GLU A 20 -3.98 -0.20 -6.36
N VAL A 21 -5.26 -0.42 -6.66
CA VAL A 21 -5.79 -1.76 -6.94
C VAL A 21 -6.88 -1.73 -8.01
N GLY A 22 -6.61 -2.31 -9.18
CA GLY A 22 -7.51 -2.42 -10.33
C GLY A 22 -8.52 -3.57 -10.20
N LEU A 23 -9.54 -3.39 -9.37
CA LEU A 23 -10.53 -4.44 -9.10
C LEU A 23 -11.62 -4.53 -10.17
N ALA A 24 -12.22 -3.40 -10.52
CA ALA A 24 -13.28 -3.29 -11.51
C ALA A 24 -13.24 -1.90 -12.18
N PRO A 25 -13.70 -1.75 -13.44
CA PRO A 25 -13.68 -0.47 -14.14
C PRO A 25 -14.41 0.67 -13.41
N GLU A 26 -15.48 0.35 -12.69
CA GLU A 26 -16.29 1.29 -11.90
C GLU A 26 -15.64 1.71 -10.57
N LEU A 27 -14.49 1.14 -10.22
CA LEU A 27 -13.72 1.47 -9.02
C LEU A 27 -12.47 2.25 -9.43
N PRO A 28 -12.51 3.59 -9.46
CA PRO A 28 -11.43 4.45 -9.98
C PRO A 28 -10.27 4.62 -9.00
N ILE A 29 -9.86 3.54 -8.35
CA ILE A 29 -8.87 3.50 -7.26
C ILE A 29 -7.49 3.01 -7.74
N TYR A 30 -7.22 3.19 -9.03
CA TYR A 30 -5.97 2.84 -9.69
C TYR A 30 -5.70 3.75 -10.89
N ALA A 31 -4.43 3.90 -11.24
CA ALA A 31 -3.97 4.75 -12.34
C ALA A 31 -3.29 3.97 -13.47
N GLY A 32 -2.63 2.83 -13.17
CA GLY A 32 -1.83 2.15 -14.18
C GLY A 32 -1.61 0.65 -13.95
N GLY A 33 -0.53 0.15 -14.55
CA GLY A 33 -0.21 -1.28 -14.59
C GLY A 33 0.09 -1.90 -13.22
N LEU A 34 0.61 -1.12 -12.27
CA LEU A 34 0.86 -1.59 -10.90
C LEU A 34 -0.46 -1.97 -10.21
N GLY A 35 -1.49 -1.14 -10.36
CA GLY A 35 -2.82 -1.37 -9.83
C GLY A 35 -3.55 -2.49 -10.54
N ILE A 36 -3.47 -2.57 -11.87
CA ILE A 36 -4.01 -3.71 -12.63
C ILE A 36 -3.39 -5.03 -12.14
N LEU A 37 -2.06 -5.07 -11.99
CA LEU A 37 -1.39 -6.26 -11.45
C LEU A 37 -1.84 -6.58 -10.02
N ALA A 38 -1.96 -5.59 -9.14
CA ALA A 38 -2.45 -5.80 -7.78
C ALA A 38 -3.86 -6.40 -7.77
N GLY A 39 -4.75 -5.87 -8.63
CA GLY A 39 -6.11 -6.38 -8.80
C GLY A 39 -6.13 -7.82 -9.33
N ASP A 40 -5.35 -8.09 -10.37
CA ASP A 40 -5.25 -9.43 -10.97
C ASP A 40 -4.62 -10.45 -10.03
N THR A 41 -3.66 -10.03 -9.21
CA THR A 41 -3.06 -10.86 -8.16
C THR A 41 -4.09 -11.22 -7.11
N LEU A 42 -4.86 -10.24 -6.59
CA LEU A 42 -5.89 -10.48 -5.58
C LEU A 42 -7.07 -11.31 -6.10
N LYS A 43 -7.45 -11.15 -7.37
CA LYS A 43 -8.43 -12.03 -8.05
C LYS A 43 -7.92 -13.46 -8.16
N SER A 44 -6.65 -13.62 -8.57
CA SER A 44 -6.01 -14.94 -8.63
C SER A 44 -5.88 -15.58 -7.25
N PHE A 45 -5.64 -14.80 -6.20
CA PHE A 45 -5.69 -15.29 -4.81
C PHE A 45 -7.07 -15.83 -4.45
N ALA A 46 -8.14 -15.16 -4.86
CA ALA A 46 -9.50 -15.63 -4.65
C ALA A 46 -9.77 -16.96 -5.38
N ASP A 47 -9.32 -17.09 -6.64
CA ASP A 47 -9.51 -18.29 -7.46
C ASP A 47 -8.70 -19.50 -6.98
N LEU A 48 -7.49 -19.25 -6.48
CA LEU A 48 -6.55 -20.27 -6.02
C LEU A 48 -6.69 -20.59 -4.52
N ASN A 49 -7.71 -20.03 -3.85
CA ASN A 49 -7.92 -20.18 -2.41
C ASN A 49 -6.74 -19.73 -1.55
N VAL A 50 -5.99 -18.71 -1.98
CA VAL A 50 -4.91 -18.13 -1.18
C VAL A 50 -5.54 -17.39 0.01
N PRO A 51 -5.13 -17.69 1.26
CA PRO A 51 -5.66 -17.05 2.46
C PRO A 51 -5.11 -15.63 2.62
N ALA A 52 -5.56 -14.71 1.77
CA ALA A 52 -5.05 -13.34 1.71
C ALA A 52 -6.07 -12.28 2.12
N VAL A 53 -5.56 -11.10 2.45
CA VAL A 53 -6.27 -9.83 2.57
C VAL A 53 -5.51 -8.76 1.79
N GLY A 54 -6.21 -7.95 1.01
CA GLY A 54 -5.63 -6.77 0.35
C GLY A 54 -5.73 -5.52 1.23
N VAL A 55 -4.78 -4.60 1.12
CA VAL A 55 -4.79 -3.30 1.82
C VAL A 55 -4.41 -2.19 0.86
N SER A 56 -5.20 -1.12 0.84
CA SER A 56 -4.94 0.07 0.03
C SER A 56 -5.57 1.33 0.66
N LEU A 57 -5.33 2.49 0.05
CA LEU A 57 -6.06 3.72 0.37
C LEU A 57 -7.32 3.79 -0.49
N LEU A 58 -8.40 4.39 0.04
CA LEU A 58 -9.66 4.51 -0.69
C LEU A 58 -9.54 5.38 -1.95
N ASN A 59 -8.71 6.43 -1.92
CA ASN A 59 -8.53 7.39 -3.02
C ASN A 59 -9.87 7.84 -3.62
N GLU A 60 -10.69 8.53 -2.80
CA GLU A 60 -12.10 8.83 -3.08
C GLU A 60 -12.34 9.55 -4.42
N LYS A 61 -11.37 10.30 -4.93
CA LYS A 61 -11.47 11.06 -6.19
C LYS A 61 -10.72 10.40 -7.35
N GLY A 62 -10.14 9.23 -7.10
CA GLY A 62 -9.29 8.49 -8.02
C GLY A 62 -8.00 9.20 -8.38
N TYR A 63 -7.47 8.89 -9.57
CA TYR A 63 -6.31 9.59 -10.13
C TYR A 63 -6.74 10.93 -10.73
N PHE A 64 -7.47 10.88 -11.84
CA PHE A 64 -8.27 11.98 -12.39
C PHE A 64 -9.20 11.43 -13.48
N TYR A 65 -10.26 12.17 -13.79
CA TYR A 65 -11.04 12.01 -15.01
C TYR A 65 -10.44 12.89 -16.12
N GLN A 66 -10.08 12.28 -17.24
CA GLN A 66 -9.49 12.98 -18.38
C GLN A 66 -10.59 13.58 -19.25
N GLU A 67 -10.57 14.90 -19.40
CA GLU A 67 -11.37 15.63 -20.37
C GLU A 67 -10.47 16.21 -21.47
N LEU A 68 -10.98 16.28 -22.70
CA LEU A 68 -10.32 17.00 -23.78
C LEU A 68 -11.10 18.28 -24.06
N ASP A 69 -10.40 19.41 -24.06
CA ASP A 69 -11.00 20.68 -24.44
C ASP A 69 -11.26 20.79 -25.95
N GLU A 70 -11.84 21.91 -26.38
CA GLU A 70 -12.19 22.16 -27.78
C GLU A 70 -10.98 22.17 -28.74
N TRP A 71 -9.76 22.28 -28.19
CA TRP A 71 -8.49 22.27 -28.94
C TRP A 71 -7.72 20.95 -28.78
N GLY A 72 -8.29 19.96 -28.07
CA GLY A 72 -7.68 18.66 -27.81
C GLY A 72 -6.64 18.66 -26.69
N ASN A 73 -6.56 19.71 -25.86
CA ASN A 73 -5.70 19.68 -24.68
C ASN A 73 -6.38 18.94 -23.53
N GLN A 74 -5.57 18.23 -22.73
CA GLN A 74 -6.04 17.57 -21.53
C GLN A 74 -6.46 18.58 -20.46
N ARG A 75 -7.61 18.31 -19.84
CA ARG A 75 -8.06 18.88 -18.57
C ARG A 75 -8.34 17.74 -17.60
N GLU A 76 -8.09 17.99 -16.32
CA GLU A 76 -8.24 17.00 -15.26
C GLU A 76 -9.40 17.40 -14.37
N ALA A 77 -10.30 16.44 -14.10
CA ALA A 77 -11.42 16.59 -13.20
C ALA A 77 -11.41 15.48 -12.14
N ASP A 78 -12.09 15.70 -11.02
CA ASP A 78 -12.28 14.66 -10.01
C ASP A 78 -13.19 13.55 -10.56
N VAL A 79 -12.87 12.28 -10.24
CA VAL A 79 -13.78 11.18 -10.56
C VAL A 79 -14.93 11.17 -9.55
N ASN A 80 -16.17 11.29 -10.04
CA ASN A 80 -17.36 11.22 -9.20
C ASN A 80 -17.90 9.79 -9.16
N TRP A 81 -17.71 9.09 -8.04
CA TRP A 81 -18.25 7.76 -7.80
C TRP A 81 -18.70 7.61 -6.33
N ASP A 82 -19.54 6.61 -6.07
CA ASP A 82 -20.08 6.36 -4.74
C ASP A 82 -19.60 5.02 -4.20
N HIS A 83 -18.46 5.04 -3.50
CA HIS A 83 -17.85 3.85 -2.90
C HIS A 83 -18.79 3.10 -1.95
N ARG A 84 -19.76 3.79 -1.33
CA ARG A 84 -20.75 3.23 -0.40
C ARG A 84 -21.70 2.24 -1.07
N LYS A 85 -21.82 2.29 -2.41
CA LYS A 85 -22.63 1.34 -3.19
C LYS A 85 -21.91 0.02 -3.43
N GLN A 86 -20.58 0.02 -3.37
CA GLN A 86 -19.73 -1.12 -3.75
C GLN A 86 -19.01 -1.74 -2.54
N MET A 87 -18.89 -1.00 -1.43
CA MET A 87 -18.08 -1.38 -0.27
C MET A 87 -18.85 -1.30 1.04
N SER A 88 -18.44 -2.13 2.00
CA SER A 88 -19.00 -2.13 3.36
C SER A 88 -18.14 -1.31 4.32
N LEU A 89 -18.73 -0.33 5.01
CA LEU A 89 -18.04 0.44 6.06
C LEU A 89 -17.83 -0.41 7.32
N LEU A 90 -16.61 -0.44 7.84
CA LEU A 90 -16.30 -1.02 9.14
C LEU A 90 -16.54 0.00 10.26
N SER A 91 -16.96 -0.50 11.42
CA SER A 91 -17.10 0.31 12.64
C SER A 91 -15.76 0.67 13.29
N ASP A 92 -14.75 -0.17 13.04
CA ASP A 92 -13.42 -0.09 13.62
C ASP A 92 -12.63 1.09 13.03
N LYS A 93 -11.89 1.79 13.89
CA LYS A 93 -11.09 2.97 13.53
C LYS A 93 -9.74 2.90 14.23
N VAL A 94 -8.69 3.33 13.55
CA VAL A 94 -7.32 3.42 14.10
C VAL A 94 -6.82 4.85 14.05
N ASN A 95 -5.86 5.18 14.92
CA ASN A 95 -5.16 6.46 14.89
C ASN A 95 -3.75 6.25 14.35
N VAL A 96 -3.30 7.19 13.50
CA VAL A 96 -1.91 7.31 13.07
C VAL A 96 -1.42 8.69 13.51
N ASN A 97 -0.37 8.74 14.34
CA ASN A 97 0.17 10.02 14.80
C ASN A 97 1.20 10.52 13.78
N LEU A 98 0.84 11.58 13.05
CA LEU A 98 1.71 12.21 12.05
C LEU A 98 1.82 13.69 12.34
N GLU A 99 3.03 14.26 12.25
CA GLU A 99 3.34 15.66 12.57
C GLU A 99 2.94 16.11 13.99
N GLY A 100 2.74 15.16 14.90
CA GLY A 100 2.34 15.43 16.28
C GLY A 100 0.84 15.45 16.54
N ARG A 101 0.03 14.97 15.59
CA ARG A 101 -1.43 14.96 15.64
C ARG A 101 -1.97 13.59 15.22
N ASP A 102 -3.03 13.17 15.88
CA ASP A 102 -3.69 11.91 15.58
C ASP A 102 -4.62 12.07 14.38
N ILE A 103 -4.34 11.31 13.32
CA ILE A 103 -5.20 11.19 12.14
C ILE A 103 -5.99 9.90 12.28
N LYS A 104 -7.32 10.01 12.31
CA LYS A 104 -8.19 8.84 12.45
C LYS A 104 -8.49 8.22 11.09
N LEU A 105 -8.29 6.93 10.96
CA LEU A 105 -8.64 6.17 9.77
C LEU A 105 -9.84 5.27 10.05
N GLN A 106 -10.80 5.28 9.13
CA GLN A 106 -11.83 4.24 9.01
C GLN A 106 -11.45 3.31 7.86
N ALA A 107 -12.20 2.23 7.71
CA ALA A 107 -11.97 1.24 6.67
C ALA A 107 -13.25 0.87 5.94
N TRP A 108 -13.14 0.75 4.62
CA TRP A 108 -14.14 0.14 3.74
C TRP A 108 -13.64 -1.23 3.30
N VAL A 109 -14.56 -2.17 3.06
CA VAL A 109 -14.20 -3.50 2.54
C VAL A 109 -14.92 -3.77 1.23
N TYR A 110 -14.13 -4.11 0.22
CA TYR A 110 -14.59 -4.76 -1.00
C TYR A 110 -14.27 -6.25 -0.93
N GLU A 111 -15.21 -7.12 -1.29
CA GLU A 111 -14.99 -8.56 -1.28
C GLU A 111 -14.81 -9.08 -2.71
N ILE A 112 -13.64 -9.64 -2.99
CA ILE A 112 -13.40 -10.36 -4.23
C ILE A 112 -13.89 -11.79 -4.04
N LYS A 113 -14.73 -12.28 -4.94
CA LYS A 113 -15.22 -13.66 -4.94
C LYS A 113 -14.57 -14.44 -6.06
N GLY A 114 -13.83 -15.48 -5.70
CA GLY A 114 -13.19 -16.37 -6.65
C GLY A 114 -14.15 -17.41 -7.22
N LEU A 115 -13.70 -18.10 -8.27
CA LEU A 115 -14.45 -19.12 -9.01
C LEU A 115 -15.04 -20.25 -8.15
N LYS A 116 -14.31 -20.64 -7.10
CA LYS A 116 -14.71 -21.74 -6.19
C LYS A 116 -15.43 -21.24 -4.94
N GLY A 117 -15.79 -19.95 -4.90
CA GLY A 117 -16.50 -19.34 -3.78
C GLY A 117 -15.62 -18.87 -2.62
N HIS A 118 -14.31 -19.13 -2.65
CA HIS A 118 -13.37 -18.48 -1.71
C HIS A 118 -13.37 -16.98 -1.93
N THR A 119 -13.27 -16.22 -0.84
CA THR A 119 -13.29 -14.76 -0.90
C THR A 119 -12.01 -14.16 -0.36
N VAL A 120 -11.58 -13.06 -0.96
CA VAL A 120 -10.45 -12.24 -0.49
C VAL A 120 -10.98 -10.84 -0.21
N PRO A 121 -11.00 -10.41 1.07
CA PRO A 121 -11.37 -9.03 1.41
C PRO A 121 -10.23 -8.08 1.04
N VAL A 122 -10.58 -6.90 0.52
CA VAL A 122 -9.66 -5.78 0.32
C VAL A 122 -10.11 -4.64 1.22
N VAL A 123 -9.22 -4.22 2.12
CA VAL A 123 -9.44 -3.16 3.10
C VAL A 123 -8.92 -1.84 2.52
N PHE A 124 -9.82 -0.87 2.38
CA PHE A 124 -9.52 0.49 1.90
C PHE A 124 -9.55 1.47 3.07
N LEU A 125 -8.41 2.07 3.38
CA LEU A 125 -8.28 3.05 4.45
C LEU A 125 -8.73 4.43 3.98
N ASP A 126 -9.43 5.13 4.86
CA ASP A 126 -10.07 6.41 4.55
C ASP A 126 -9.92 7.38 5.72
N SER A 127 -9.34 8.56 5.44
CA SER A 127 -9.18 9.65 6.40
C SER A 127 -10.28 10.70 6.28
N ASN A 128 -11.21 10.61 5.32
CA ASN A 128 -12.31 11.54 5.13
C ASN A 128 -13.43 11.32 6.17
N ILE A 129 -13.12 11.67 7.43
CA ILE A 129 -14.02 11.58 8.58
C ILE A 129 -14.12 12.95 9.22
N ASP A 130 -15.32 13.35 9.64
CA ASP A 130 -15.58 14.69 10.20
C ASP A 130 -14.75 15.04 11.46
N VAL A 131 -14.24 14.04 12.18
CA VAL A 131 -13.36 14.26 13.34
C VAL A 131 -11.96 14.73 12.96
N ASN A 132 -11.51 14.44 11.74
CA ASN A 132 -10.21 14.87 11.22
C ASN A 132 -10.31 16.32 10.71
N SER A 133 -9.19 17.05 10.74
CA SER A 133 -9.18 18.39 10.15
C SER A 133 -9.39 18.31 8.63
N PRO A 134 -9.88 19.38 7.98
CA PRO A 134 -10.07 19.39 6.51
C PRO A 134 -8.82 18.98 5.72
N GLN A 135 -7.63 19.32 6.22
CA GLN A 135 -6.37 18.93 5.60
C GLN A 135 -6.11 17.42 5.69
N ASP A 136 -6.44 16.79 6.81
CA ASP A 136 -6.26 15.33 7.00
C ASP A 136 -7.29 14.52 6.24
N ARG A 137 -8.53 15.04 6.15
CA ARG A 137 -9.58 14.44 5.32
C ARG A 137 -9.17 14.33 3.85
N GLY A 138 -8.34 15.27 3.39
CA GLY A 138 -7.79 15.28 2.05
C GLY A 138 -6.79 14.15 1.76
N LEU A 139 -6.19 13.52 2.76
CA LEU A 139 -5.05 12.60 2.55
C LEU A 139 -5.41 11.32 1.77
N THR A 140 -6.67 10.89 1.80
CA THR A 140 -7.16 9.76 1.00
C THR A 140 -8.08 10.21 -0.15
N SER A 141 -7.93 11.46 -0.61
CA SER A 141 -8.72 12.00 -1.73
C SER A 141 -8.19 11.55 -3.08
N HIS A 142 -6.97 11.95 -3.45
CA HIS A 142 -6.39 11.67 -4.78
C HIS A 142 -5.28 10.63 -4.72
N LEU A 143 -5.27 9.71 -5.67
CA LEU A 143 -4.16 8.80 -5.92
C LEU A 143 -3.01 9.58 -6.58
N TYR A 144 -1.78 9.45 -6.06
CA TYR A 144 -0.59 10.18 -6.55
C TYR A 144 -0.72 11.71 -6.61
N GLY A 145 -1.63 12.30 -5.83
CA GLY A 145 -1.85 13.74 -5.80
C GLY A 145 -0.87 14.51 -4.91
N GLY A 146 -1.10 15.81 -4.81
CA GLY A 146 -0.47 16.70 -3.83
C GLY A 146 1.03 16.91 -4.04
N ASP A 147 1.72 17.26 -2.95
CA ASP A 147 3.16 17.49 -2.91
C ASP A 147 3.92 16.32 -2.25
N ARG A 148 5.24 16.47 -2.09
CA ARG A 148 6.09 15.48 -1.41
C ARG A 148 5.62 15.17 0.01
N ARG A 149 5.13 16.17 0.75
CA ARG A 149 4.60 15.95 2.10
C ARG A 149 3.33 15.12 2.04
N TYR A 150 2.38 15.48 1.18
CA TYR A 150 1.14 14.73 0.97
C TYR A 150 1.42 13.27 0.62
N ARG A 151 2.36 13.01 -0.30
CA ARG A 151 2.81 11.66 -0.66
C ARG A 151 3.34 10.88 0.55
N LEU A 152 4.22 11.47 1.36
CA LEU A 152 4.74 10.80 2.55
C LEU A 152 3.62 10.48 3.56
N MET A 153 2.68 11.41 3.75
CA MET A 153 1.53 11.21 4.63
C MET A 153 0.68 10.04 4.12
N GLN A 154 0.44 9.93 2.81
CA GLN A 154 -0.27 8.79 2.22
C GLN A 154 0.44 7.46 2.47
N GLU A 155 1.75 7.41 2.24
CA GLU A 155 2.55 6.20 2.49
C GLU A 155 2.53 5.80 3.98
N ALA A 156 2.52 6.78 4.88
CA ALA A 156 2.40 6.54 6.32
C ALA A 156 1.00 6.01 6.70
N LEU A 157 -0.06 6.58 6.13
CA LEU A 157 -1.43 6.07 6.35
C LEU A 157 -1.58 4.64 5.79
N LEU A 158 -1.02 4.35 4.62
CA LEU A 158 -1.06 3.01 4.02
C LEU A 158 -0.26 2.00 4.85
N GLY A 159 1.01 2.30 5.13
CA GLY A 159 1.91 1.37 5.81
C GLY A 159 1.56 1.20 7.29
N ILE A 160 1.66 2.28 8.07
CA ILE A 160 1.43 2.27 9.52
C ILE A 160 -0.05 2.06 9.83
N GLY A 161 -0.91 2.87 9.20
CA GLY A 161 -2.36 2.78 9.40
C GLY A 161 -2.93 1.44 8.96
N GLY A 162 -2.41 0.86 7.87
CA GLY A 162 -2.82 -0.46 7.39
C GLY A 162 -2.47 -1.57 8.37
N VAL A 163 -1.23 -1.63 8.87
CA VAL A 163 -0.84 -2.66 9.86
C VAL A 163 -1.68 -2.55 11.14
N ARG A 164 -1.88 -1.34 11.66
CA ARG A 164 -2.74 -1.11 12.84
C ARG A 164 -4.19 -1.53 12.58
N MET A 165 -4.72 -1.24 11.40
CA MET A 165 -6.08 -1.66 11.04
C MET A 165 -6.18 -3.18 11.01
N LEU A 166 -5.24 -3.88 10.37
CA LEU A 166 -5.26 -5.35 10.32
C LEU A 166 -5.22 -5.96 11.74
N GLN A 167 -4.36 -5.44 12.63
CA GLN A 167 -4.32 -5.88 14.03
C GLN A 167 -5.67 -5.69 14.74
N LEU A 168 -6.29 -4.51 14.60
CA LEU A 168 -7.61 -4.23 15.19
C LEU A 168 -8.72 -5.16 14.64
N LEU A 169 -8.55 -5.61 13.40
CA LEU A 169 -9.43 -6.53 12.69
C LEU A 169 -9.14 -8.02 12.96
N ASP A 170 -8.31 -8.34 13.97
CA ASP A 170 -8.02 -9.71 14.41
C ASP A 170 -7.17 -10.50 13.40
N LEU A 171 -6.26 -9.80 12.69
CA LEU A 171 -5.26 -10.37 11.75
C LEU A 171 -3.86 -10.33 12.35
N ASP A 172 -3.70 -10.89 13.55
CA ASP A 172 -2.43 -10.97 14.28
C ASP A 172 -1.58 -12.19 13.90
N ASN A 173 -2.16 -13.13 13.15
CA ASN A 173 -1.59 -14.42 12.75
C ASN A 173 -0.96 -14.43 11.33
N LEU A 174 -0.74 -13.25 10.75
CA LEU A 174 -0.15 -13.08 9.42
C LEU A 174 1.29 -13.59 9.41
N THR A 175 1.65 -14.29 8.34
CA THR A 175 3.00 -14.82 8.13
C THR A 175 3.75 -14.07 7.02
N ALA A 176 3.06 -13.20 6.27
CA ALA A 176 3.66 -12.38 5.24
C ALA A 176 2.94 -11.03 5.06
N TYR A 177 3.72 -9.96 4.95
CA TYR A 177 3.34 -8.63 4.51
C TYR A 177 4.01 -8.38 3.17
N HIS A 178 3.23 -8.38 2.10
CA HIS A 178 3.70 -8.18 0.74
C HIS A 178 3.55 -6.71 0.36
N MET A 179 4.68 -6.02 0.22
CA MET A 179 4.75 -4.65 -0.27
C MET A 179 4.84 -4.64 -1.81
N ASN A 180 3.78 -4.17 -2.47
CA ASN A 180 3.76 -3.95 -3.91
C ASN A 180 4.29 -2.55 -4.22
N GLU A 181 5.60 -2.46 -4.46
CA GLU A 181 6.42 -1.24 -4.54
C GLU A 181 6.62 -0.53 -3.19
N GLY A 182 7.59 0.41 -3.14
CA GLY A 182 8.03 1.08 -1.91
C GLY A 182 6.98 1.91 -1.17
N HIS A 183 5.82 2.18 -1.78
CA HIS A 183 4.75 3.03 -1.23
C HIS A 183 4.19 2.60 0.14
N SER A 184 4.38 1.34 0.50
CA SER A 184 3.92 0.78 1.78
C SER A 184 5.06 0.49 2.74
N ALA A 185 6.30 0.88 2.42
CA ALA A 185 7.50 0.51 3.16
C ALA A 185 7.49 0.97 4.62
N LEU A 186 6.76 2.04 4.96
CA LEU A 186 6.60 2.47 6.36
C LEU A 186 5.88 1.43 7.25
N LEU A 187 5.23 0.41 6.65
CA LEU A 187 4.70 -0.72 7.40
C LEU A 187 5.79 -1.45 8.18
N THR A 188 7.02 -1.46 7.67
CA THR A 188 8.14 -2.16 8.32
C THR A 188 8.52 -1.50 9.63
N LEU A 189 8.37 -0.18 9.74
CA LEU A 189 8.62 0.55 10.98
C LEU A 189 7.56 0.25 12.05
N GLU A 190 6.29 0.08 11.67
CA GLU A 190 5.23 -0.35 12.61
C GLU A 190 5.45 -1.81 13.06
N LEU A 191 5.98 -2.67 12.18
CA LEU A 191 6.39 -4.01 12.58
C LEU A 191 7.62 -3.98 13.49
N MET A 192 8.60 -3.10 13.24
CA MET A 192 9.76 -2.93 14.12
C MET A 192 9.34 -2.51 15.53
N ASP A 193 8.41 -1.57 15.66
CA ASP A 193 7.84 -1.19 16.97
C ASP A 193 7.14 -2.38 17.63
N ARG A 194 6.26 -3.08 16.89
CA ARG A 194 5.53 -4.26 17.38
C ARG A 194 6.44 -5.38 17.90
N TYR A 195 7.56 -5.60 17.24
CA TYR A 195 8.52 -6.66 17.57
C TYR A 195 9.74 -6.12 18.31
N GLU A 196 9.60 -5.01 19.04
CA GLU A 196 10.61 -4.47 19.96
C GLU A 196 11.99 -4.27 19.30
N GLY A 197 12.00 -3.85 18.04
CA GLY A 197 13.22 -3.61 17.24
C GLY A 197 13.88 -4.87 16.67
N ASN A 198 13.23 -6.04 16.73
CA ASN A 198 13.78 -7.29 16.19
C ASN A 198 13.69 -7.32 14.64
N ILE A 199 14.74 -6.82 14.00
CA ILE A 199 14.83 -6.75 12.54
C ILE A 199 14.68 -8.11 11.85
N GLU A 200 15.26 -9.18 12.39
CA GLU A 200 15.17 -10.51 11.74
C GLU A 200 13.74 -11.02 11.71
N THR A 201 12.97 -10.80 12.78
CA THR A 201 11.54 -11.13 12.81
C THR A 201 10.77 -10.33 11.76
N VAL A 202 11.05 -9.02 11.63
CA VAL A 202 10.41 -8.18 10.62
C VAL A 202 10.79 -8.63 9.20
N ARG A 203 12.06 -8.98 8.96
CA ARG A 203 12.52 -9.48 7.67
C ARG A 203 11.82 -10.76 7.27
N GLU A 204 11.69 -11.72 8.18
CA GLU A 204 10.97 -12.98 7.96
C GLU A 204 9.51 -12.77 7.54
N LEU A 205 8.88 -11.70 8.01
CA LEU A 205 7.50 -11.36 7.68
C LEU A 205 7.35 -10.54 6.39
N CYS A 206 8.41 -9.94 5.86
CA CYS A 206 8.31 -8.95 4.79
C CYS A 206 8.75 -9.50 3.42
N VAL A 207 7.88 -9.28 2.44
CA VAL A 207 8.09 -9.60 1.02
C VAL A 207 7.99 -8.30 0.22
N PHE A 208 9.00 -8.00 -0.60
CA PHE A 208 9.05 -6.77 -1.39
C PHE A 208 9.12 -7.06 -2.89
N THR A 209 8.19 -6.49 -3.65
CA THR A 209 8.25 -6.47 -5.11
C THR A 209 8.50 -5.06 -5.61
N THR A 210 9.47 -4.89 -6.51
CA THR A 210 9.71 -3.62 -7.19
C THR A 210 9.48 -3.73 -8.69
N HIS A 211 8.90 -2.69 -9.27
CA HIS A 211 8.52 -2.58 -10.68
C HIS A 211 9.33 -1.53 -11.42
N THR A 212 10.07 -0.71 -10.67
CA THR A 212 10.81 0.43 -11.20
C THR A 212 12.19 -0.02 -11.72
N PRO A 213 12.50 0.20 -13.01
CA PRO A 213 13.77 -0.22 -13.60
C PRO A 213 14.87 0.85 -13.51
N VAL A 214 14.60 2.01 -12.90
CA VAL A 214 15.52 3.15 -12.84
C VAL A 214 15.52 3.86 -11.48
N PRO A 215 16.68 4.31 -10.96
CA PRO A 215 16.78 4.96 -9.65
C PRO A 215 15.81 6.14 -9.43
N ALA A 216 15.55 6.92 -10.47
CA ALA A 216 14.70 8.12 -10.39
C ALA A 216 13.20 7.83 -10.18
N GLY A 217 12.76 6.57 -10.37
CA GLY A 217 11.35 6.19 -10.16
C GLY A 217 11.05 5.69 -8.74
N HIS A 218 12.05 5.63 -7.86
CA HIS A 218 11.86 5.21 -6.47
C HIS A 218 11.59 6.44 -5.59
N ASP A 219 10.50 6.41 -4.82
CA ASP A 219 10.15 7.51 -3.93
C ASP A 219 11.24 7.74 -2.86
N SER A 220 11.74 8.98 -2.73
CA SER A 220 12.73 9.36 -1.71
C SER A 220 12.53 10.76 -1.12
N PHE A 221 12.34 10.85 0.20
CA PHE A 221 11.92 12.04 0.96
C PHE A 221 13.08 12.74 1.66
N GLU A 222 13.05 14.08 1.68
CA GLU A 222 14.00 14.85 2.50
C GLU A 222 13.93 14.35 3.95
N LEU A 223 15.09 14.03 4.53
CA LEU A 223 15.14 13.38 5.84
C LEU A 223 14.47 14.22 6.93
N ASP A 224 14.65 15.54 6.91
CA ASP A 224 14.01 16.45 7.86
C ASP A 224 12.48 16.47 7.73
N MET A 225 11.96 16.36 6.50
CA MET A 225 10.52 16.22 6.27
C MET A 225 10.01 14.90 6.85
N ALA A 226 10.74 13.81 6.60
CA ALA A 226 10.37 12.50 7.12
C ALA A 226 10.39 12.46 8.66
N LYS A 227 11.46 12.98 9.26
CA LYS A 227 11.59 13.13 10.71
C LYS A 227 10.46 13.97 11.29
N ASN A 228 10.09 15.10 10.68
CA ASN A 228 8.98 15.91 11.18
C ASN A 228 7.62 15.21 11.08
N VAL A 229 7.35 14.50 9.97
CA VAL A 229 6.12 13.74 9.77
C VAL A 229 6.02 12.58 10.76
N LEU A 230 7.12 11.88 11.02
CA LEU A 230 7.14 10.64 11.82
C LEU A 230 7.66 10.82 13.26
N LYS A 231 7.91 12.06 13.73
CA LYS A 231 8.60 12.38 15.01
C LYS A 231 8.05 11.70 16.27
N ASN A 232 6.76 11.41 16.29
CA ASN A 232 6.08 10.78 17.43
C ASN A 232 5.82 9.29 17.22
N PHE A 233 6.14 8.78 16.04
CA PHE A 233 5.92 7.41 15.64
C PHE A 233 7.17 6.56 15.84
N CYS A 234 8.33 7.03 15.38
CA CYS A 234 9.61 6.34 15.56
C CYS A 234 10.69 7.34 15.97
N SER A 235 11.74 6.86 16.63
CA SER A 235 12.87 7.72 16.98
C SER A 235 13.53 8.27 15.73
N VAL A 236 14.10 9.47 15.84
CA VAL A 236 14.91 10.10 14.79
C VAL A 236 16.00 9.14 14.30
N ASP A 237 16.59 8.37 15.22
CA ASP A 237 17.64 7.40 14.94
C ASP A 237 17.15 6.21 14.09
N ALA A 238 15.87 5.83 14.20
CA ALA A 238 15.30 4.77 13.37
C ALA A 238 15.19 5.18 11.88
N LEU A 239 15.13 6.49 11.60
CA LEU A 239 15.09 7.03 10.25
C LEU A 239 16.48 7.44 9.74
N ASP A 240 17.45 7.63 10.63
CA ASP A 240 18.81 8.06 10.32
C ASP A 240 19.78 6.86 10.17
N HIS A 241 19.40 5.92 9.30
CA HIS A 241 20.16 4.69 9.09
C HIS A 241 20.71 4.62 7.66
N ASP A 242 22.02 4.34 7.53
CA ASP A 242 22.73 4.22 6.25
C ASP A 242 22.15 3.18 5.28
N HIS A 243 21.34 2.23 5.76
CA HIS A 243 20.69 1.22 4.92
C HIS A 243 19.37 1.68 4.30
N ILE A 244 18.79 2.78 4.77
CA ILE A 244 17.50 3.32 4.29
C ILE A 244 17.63 4.74 3.72
N ILE A 245 18.77 5.38 3.94
CA ILE A 245 19.11 6.70 3.41
C ILE A 245 19.90 6.55 2.10
N ASP A 246 19.54 7.33 1.08
CA ASP A 246 20.28 7.35 -0.18
C ASP A 246 21.52 8.26 -0.18
N GLN A 247 22.27 8.23 -1.28
CA GLN A 247 23.47 9.04 -1.49
C GLN A 247 23.21 10.56 -1.43
N HIS A 248 21.94 10.99 -1.55
CA HIS A 248 21.51 12.38 -1.46
C HIS A 248 20.97 12.73 -0.06
N LYS A 249 21.18 11.86 0.93
CA LYS A 249 20.70 12.02 2.31
C LYS A 249 19.17 12.10 2.42
N LYS A 250 18.46 11.42 1.53
CA LYS A 250 17.00 11.28 1.57
C LYS A 250 16.61 9.90 2.09
N LEU A 251 15.50 9.83 2.82
CA LEU A 251 14.85 8.56 3.15
C LEU A 251 14.34 7.93 1.85
N ASN A 252 14.90 6.81 1.45
CA ASN A 252 14.53 6.11 0.23
C ASN A 252 13.62 4.93 0.55
N MET A 253 12.41 4.93 0.00
CA MET A 253 11.37 3.95 0.34
C MET A 253 11.68 2.54 -0.16
N THR A 254 12.43 2.45 -1.26
CA THR A 254 12.91 1.17 -1.77
C THR A 254 14.01 0.61 -0.89
N TYR A 255 14.95 1.45 -0.42
CA TYR A 255 15.93 1.02 0.57
C TYR A 255 15.29 0.60 1.89
N LEU A 256 14.28 1.35 2.36
CA LEU A 256 13.50 0.97 3.54
C LEU A 256 12.86 -0.42 3.39
N ALA A 257 12.21 -0.69 2.25
CA ALA A 257 11.59 -1.99 1.96
C ALA A 257 12.63 -3.11 1.82
N LEU A 258 13.72 -2.87 1.08
CA LEU A 258 14.80 -3.85 0.86
C LEU A 258 15.47 -4.26 2.17
N TYR A 259 15.82 -3.28 3.00
CA TYR A 259 16.51 -3.51 4.27
C TYR A 259 15.69 -4.40 5.22
N HIS A 260 14.37 -4.20 5.23
CA HIS A 260 13.44 -4.91 6.12
C HIS A 260 12.76 -6.12 5.48
N SER A 261 13.17 -6.57 4.28
CA SER A 261 12.57 -7.74 3.62
C SER A 261 13.52 -8.92 3.55
N LYS A 262 12.97 -10.12 3.71
CA LYS A 262 13.69 -11.38 3.45
C LYS A 262 13.61 -11.78 1.98
N TYR A 263 12.43 -11.64 1.38
CA TYR A 263 12.22 -11.97 -0.02
C TYR A 263 12.04 -10.72 -0.86
N VAL A 264 12.81 -10.61 -1.93
CA VAL A 264 12.76 -9.48 -2.86
C VAL A 264 12.67 -10.01 -4.28
N ASN A 265 11.75 -9.49 -5.08
CA ASN A 265 11.65 -9.86 -6.48
C ASN A 265 11.42 -8.66 -7.41
N GLY A 266 11.98 -8.77 -8.61
CA GLY A 266 11.53 -8.03 -9.78
C GLY A 266 10.39 -8.75 -10.51
N VAL A 267 9.89 -8.10 -11.57
CA VAL A 267 8.60 -8.46 -12.22
C VAL A 267 8.72 -9.14 -13.58
N ALA A 268 9.96 -9.41 -13.99
CA ALA A 268 10.33 -10.19 -15.16
C ALA A 268 11.79 -10.62 -15.03
N LYS A 269 12.21 -11.67 -15.74
CA LYS A 269 13.61 -12.14 -15.70
C LYS A 269 14.62 -11.01 -15.95
N LYS A 270 14.41 -10.24 -17.02
CA LYS A 270 15.32 -9.13 -17.35
C LYS A 270 15.25 -8.00 -16.34
N HIS A 271 14.06 -7.75 -15.79
CA HIS A 271 13.89 -6.76 -14.74
C HIS A 271 14.67 -7.16 -13.48
N GLY A 272 14.57 -8.42 -13.03
CA GLY A 272 15.36 -8.94 -11.91
C GLY A 272 16.87 -8.74 -12.09
N GLU A 273 17.41 -9.01 -13.29
CA GLU A 273 18.82 -8.72 -13.60
C GLU A 273 19.19 -7.24 -13.49
N VAL A 274 18.30 -6.33 -13.91
CA VAL A 274 18.51 -4.87 -13.83
C VAL A 274 18.44 -4.42 -12.37
N THR A 275 17.41 -4.85 -11.63
CA THR A 275 17.24 -4.56 -10.21
C THR A 275 18.41 -5.06 -9.38
N GLN A 276 18.91 -6.28 -9.64
CA GLN A 276 20.08 -6.85 -8.95
C GLN A 276 21.34 -6.00 -9.14
N LYS A 277 21.50 -5.35 -10.30
CA LYS A 277 22.61 -4.41 -10.56
C LYS A 277 22.43 -3.07 -9.86
N MET A 278 21.18 -2.61 -9.71
CA MET A 278 20.89 -1.38 -8.96
C MET A 278 21.14 -1.56 -7.46
N PHE A 279 20.86 -2.75 -6.92
CA PHE A 279 20.96 -3.04 -5.49
C PHE A 279 21.83 -4.28 -5.22
N PRO A 280 23.16 -4.18 -5.45
CA PRO A 280 24.06 -5.35 -5.40
C PRO A 280 24.20 -6.00 -4.02
N GLY A 281 23.77 -5.32 -2.94
CA GLY A 281 23.79 -5.86 -1.57
C GLY A 281 22.60 -6.75 -1.21
N TYR A 282 21.64 -6.93 -2.12
CA TYR A 282 20.40 -7.68 -1.88
C TYR A 282 20.28 -8.84 -2.86
N SER A 283 19.67 -9.95 -2.43
CA SER A 283 19.34 -11.06 -3.33
C SER A 283 17.99 -10.78 -3.98
N ILE A 284 17.95 -10.74 -5.31
CA ILE A 284 16.75 -10.35 -6.06
C ILE A 284 16.34 -11.45 -7.04
N ASP A 285 15.17 -12.03 -6.79
CA ASP A 285 14.54 -12.99 -7.67
C ASP A 285 13.73 -12.31 -8.79
N ALA A 286 13.19 -13.11 -9.71
CA ALA A 286 12.31 -12.64 -10.76
C ALA A 286 11.03 -13.48 -10.82
N ILE A 287 9.90 -12.83 -10.54
CA ILE A 287 8.57 -13.40 -10.73
C ILE A 287 7.94 -12.67 -11.91
N THR A 288 7.78 -13.35 -13.04
CA THR A 288 7.19 -12.73 -14.23
C THR A 288 5.72 -12.42 -13.98
N ASN A 289 5.32 -11.16 -14.20
CA ASN A 289 3.92 -10.74 -14.09
C ASN A 289 2.99 -11.58 -14.98
N GLY A 290 1.77 -11.74 -14.51
CA GLY A 290 0.66 -12.32 -15.25
C GLY A 290 -0.56 -11.42 -15.18
N VAL A 291 -1.60 -11.80 -15.93
CA VAL A 291 -2.91 -11.17 -15.88
C VAL A 291 -3.96 -12.18 -15.48
N HIS A 292 -5.05 -11.73 -14.85
CA HIS A 292 -6.13 -12.61 -14.42
C HIS A 292 -6.95 -13.05 -15.64
N ALA A 293 -6.69 -14.28 -16.12
CA ALA A 293 -7.20 -14.75 -17.41
C ALA A 293 -8.70 -14.48 -17.61
N GLN A 294 -9.55 -14.84 -16.65
CA GLN A 294 -11.00 -14.67 -16.77
C GLN A 294 -11.45 -13.20 -16.90
N THR A 295 -10.67 -12.24 -16.38
CA THR A 295 -10.97 -10.81 -16.58
C THR A 295 -10.67 -10.38 -18.02
N TRP A 296 -9.70 -11.00 -18.68
CA TRP A 296 -9.13 -10.51 -19.94
C TRP A 296 -9.42 -11.39 -21.16
N VAL A 297 -10.02 -12.57 -20.99
CA VAL A 297 -10.45 -13.44 -22.08
C VAL A 297 -11.98 -13.57 -22.08
N SER A 298 -12.57 -13.38 -23.26
CA SER A 298 -14.01 -13.53 -23.55
C SER A 298 -14.29 -14.78 -24.35
#